data_AF-A0A946XYZ3-F1
#
_entry.id   AF-A0A946XYZ3-F1
#
_cell.length_a   1.000
_cell.length_b   1.000
_cell.length_c   1.000
_cell.angle_alpha   90.00
_cell.angle_beta   90.00
_cell.angle_gamma   90.00
#
_symmetry.space_group_name_H-M   'P 1'
#
loop_
_entity.id
_entity.type
_entity.pdbx_description
1 polymer ?
#
loop_
_entity_poly.entity_id
_entity_poly.type
_entity_poly.pdbx_seq_one_letter_code
_entity_poly.pdbx_strand_id
1 'polypeptide(L)'
;MLGWLGRLFGSRTAAQANRDNPVLQRAVEKSSAAFKQTPLNTILKKKEQDAMSREMFLEINAVCNAADPFMACREKLAASMMKFAAYQVLIIPPEPDDDPSGLRGLPGITGELRAHSRKIIEINYELRADFGDPSVEVSEDSAFTFIERSYWRNYWLVETINAVRIELGDFPEQGDWFQPFKHAACATLEAIYRRELDLPTAFPEEQAAAANIAYPLFTDIVIAGDKNPDEEWRDYHKDRNVPFPFFLSGGFNEKTNHQSR
;
A
#
# COMPACT_ATOMS: atom_id res chain seq x y z
N MET A 1 -12.65 17.82 19.22
CA MET A 1 -12.37 16.52 18.57
C MET A 1 -10.95 15.98 18.82
N LEU A 2 -10.07 16.72 19.50
CA LEU A 2 -8.73 16.25 19.97
C LEU A 2 -8.76 15.32 21.21
N GLY A 3 -9.94 15.04 21.77
CA GLY A 3 -10.10 14.46 23.12
C GLY A 3 -9.89 12.94 23.25
N TRP A 4 -9.83 12.19 22.14
CA TRP A 4 -9.56 10.74 22.18
C TRP A 4 -8.08 10.44 21.94
N LEU A 5 -7.45 11.05 20.93
CA LEU A 5 -6.00 10.97 20.72
C LEU A 5 -5.23 11.54 21.92
N GLY A 6 -5.70 12.64 22.53
CA GLY A 6 -5.07 13.26 23.69
C GLY A 6 -4.96 12.38 24.95
N ARG A 7 -5.73 11.27 25.07
CA ARG A 7 -5.67 10.36 26.22
C ARG A 7 -4.61 9.26 26.11
N LEU A 8 -4.02 9.05 24.93
CA LEU A 8 -2.98 8.04 24.71
C LEU A 8 -1.59 8.46 25.22
N PHE A 9 -1.45 9.70 25.71
CA PHE A 9 -0.16 10.28 26.03
C PHE A 9 0.08 10.36 27.55
N GLY A 10 0.83 9.39 28.08
CA GLY A 10 1.29 9.33 29.47
C GLY A 10 2.21 10.48 29.92
N SER A 11 2.60 10.46 31.19
CA SER A 11 3.21 11.55 31.98
C SER A 11 4.53 12.14 31.45
N ARG A 12 4.77 13.39 31.87
CA ARG A 12 5.67 14.41 31.33
C ARG A 12 7.16 14.06 31.37
N THR A 13 7.81 14.02 30.20
CA THR A 13 9.14 14.59 29.88
C THR A 13 9.53 14.21 28.44
N ALA A 14 9.52 12.93 28.08
CA ALA A 14 9.70 12.49 26.67
C ALA A 14 8.40 12.56 25.85
N ALA A 15 7.27 12.19 26.47
CA ALA A 15 5.95 12.25 25.82
C ALA A 15 5.52 13.68 25.46
N GLN A 16 6.11 14.70 26.09
CA GLN A 16 5.77 16.10 25.86
C GLN A 16 6.59 16.68 24.70
N ALA A 17 7.88 16.36 24.61
CA ALA A 17 8.70 16.68 23.44
C ALA A 17 8.13 16.06 22.14
N ASN A 18 7.62 14.83 22.21
CA ASN A 18 7.01 14.18 21.06
C ASN A 18 5.66 14.81 20.67
N ARG A 19 4.89 15.31 21.65
CA ARG A 19 3.64 16.05 21.36
C ARG A 19 3.89 17.31 20.57
N ASP A 20 5.05 17.94 20.75
CA ASP A 20 5.40 19.19 20.07
C ASP A 20 6.13 18.95 18.73
N ASN A 21 6.36 17.69 18.34
CA ASN A 21 6.94 17.37 17.03
C ASN A 21 5.92 17.70 15.91
N PRO A 22 6.21 18.67 15.03
CA PRO A 22 5.26 19.11 14.01
C PRO A 22 4.96 18.03 12.98
N VAL A 23 5.94 17.18 12.62
CA VAL A 23 5.74 16.05 11.69
C VAL A 23 4.76 15.05 12.31
N LEU A 24 4.91 14.74 13.59
CA LEU A 24 4.01 13.81 14.28
C LEU A 24 2.58 14.38 14.38
N GLN A 25 2.43 15.66 14.69
CA GLN A 25 1.11 16.31 14.73
C GLN A 25 0.41 16.25 13.36
N ARG A 26 1.13 16.60 12.29
CA ARG A 26 0.61 16.57 10.92
C ARG A 26 0.27 15.16 10.45
N ALA A 27 1.12 14.20 10.76
CA ALA A 27 0.87 12.79 10.47
C ALA A 27 -0.41 12.29 11.15
N VAL A 28 -0.62 12.65 12.42
CA VAL A 28 -1.84 12.29 13.16
C VAL A 28 -3.09 12.96 12.56
N GLU A 29 -3.01 14.24 12.17
CA GLU A 29 -4.11 14.94 11.50
C GLU A 29 -4.49 14.27 10.18
N LYS A 30 -3.50 13.96 9.33
CA LYS A 30 -3.68 13.31 8.04
C LYS A 30 -4.19 11.87 8.19
N SER A 31 -3.62 11.11 9.13
CA SER A 31 -4.07 9.78 9.49
C SER A 31 -5.54 9.77 9.93
N SER A 32 -5.94 10.75 10.75
CA SER A 32 -7.35 10.91 11.16
C SER A 32 -8.25 11.26 9.98
N ALA A 33 -7.78 11.99 8.97
CA ALA A 33 -8.55 12.30 7.77
C ALA A 33 -8.72 11.05 6.89
N ALA A 34 -7.64 10.31 6.66
CA ALA A 34 -7.66 9.05 5.92
C ALA A 34 -8.58 8.02 6.60
N PHE A 35 -8.49 7.86 7.93
CA PHE A 35 -9.34 6.92 8.68
C PHE A 35 -10.83 7.19 8.46
N LYS A 36 -11.25 8.46 8.42
CA LYS A 36 -12.66 8.86 8.19
C LYS A 36 -13.18 8.51 6.80
N GLN A 37 -12.29 8.30 5.83
CA GLN A 37 -12.65 7.90 4.47
C GLN A 37 -12.75 6.38 4.33
N THR A 38 -12.39 5.62 5.37
CA THR A 38 -12.47 4.15 5.38
C THR A 38 -13.69 3.65 6.14
N PRO A 39 -14.20 2.44 5.84
CA PRO A 39 -15.23 1.78 6.63
C PRO A 39 -14.70 1.17 7.95
N LEU A 40 -13.44 1.44 8.35
CA LEU A 40 -12.88 0.84 9.57
C LEU A 40 -13.64 1.23 10.84
N ASN A 41 -14.29 2.39 10.85
CA ASN A 41 -15.12 2.81 11.97
C ASN A 41 -16.38 1.94 12.16
N THR A 42 -16.89 1.31 11.10
CA THR A 42 -18.05 0.41 11.13
C THR A 42 -17.63 -1.05 11.27
N ILE A 43 -16.51 -1.44 10.66
CA ILE A 43 -16.03 -2.84 10.66
C ILE A 43 -15.32 -3.21 11.97
N LEU A 44 -14.55 -2.29 12.56
CA LEU A 44 -13.75 -2.58 13.76
C LEU A 44 -14.47 -2.21 15.05
N LYS A 45 -14.32 -3.04 16.09
CA LYS A 45 -14.75 -2.68 17.45
C LYS A 45 -13.85 -1.59 18.02
N LYS A 46 -14.38 -0.80 18.96
CA LYS A 46 -13.65 0.31 19.60
C LYS A 46 -12.27 -0.11 20.14
N LYS A 47 -12.19 -1.27 20.81
CA LYS A 47 -10.92 -1.82 21.32
C LYS A 47 -9.89 -2.07 20.22
N GLU A 48 -10.33 -2.56 19.06
CA GLU A 48 -9.46 -2.83 17.91
C GLU A 48 -9.01 -1.52 17.27
N GLN A 49 -9.90 -0.54 17.12
CA GLN A 49 -9.55 0.80 16.65
C GLN A 49 -8.51 1.47 17.57
N ASP A 50 -8.67 1.35 18.90
CA ASP A 50 -7.74 1.91 19.88
C ASP A 50 -6.37 1.22 19.81
N ALA A 51 -6.35 -0.11 19.70
CA ALA A 51 -5.11 -0.88 19.54
C ALA A 51 -4.37 -0.50 18.26
N MET A 52 -5.10 -0.44 17.14
CA MET A 52 -4.59 -0.08 15.83
C MET A 52 -4.05 1.37 15.79
N SER A 53 -4.75 2.31 16.42
CA SER A 53 -4.31 3.71 16.55
C SER A 53 -3.05 3.84 17.40
N ARG A 54 -2.94 3.04 18.46
CA ARG A 54 -1.75 3.00 19.31
C ARG A 54 -0.55 2.42 18.57
N GLU A 55 -0.73 1.33 17.83
CA GLU A 55 0.32 0.72 17.00
C GLU A 55 0.84 1.73 15.98
N MET A 56 -0.07 2.35 15.21
CA MET A 56 0.26 3.43 14.27
C MET A 56 1.09 4.54 14.91
N PHE A 57 0.65 5.01 16.07
CA PHE A 57 1.36 6.07 16.79
C PHE A 57 2.78 5.64 17.15
N LEU A 58 2.96 4.42 17.65
CA LEU A 58 4.30 3.91 18.01
C LEU A 58 5.20 3.79 16.79
N GLU A 59 4.65 3.38 15.65
CA GLU A 59 5.39 3.28 14.38
C GLU A 59 5.84 4.65 13.87
N ILE A 60 4.93 5.62 13.78
CA ILE A 60 5.27 6.99 13.36
C ILE A 60 6.26 7.61 14.34
N ASN A 61 6.05 7.42 15.64
CA ASN A 61 6.95 7.91 16.65
C ASN A 61 8.35 7.29 16.52
N ALA A 62 8.46 6.01 16.15
CA ALA A 62 9.75 5.37 15.88
C ALA A 62 10.44 5.99 14.66
N VAL A 63 9.72 6.24 13.57
CA VAL A 63 10.24 6.94 12.38
C VAL A 63 10.74 8.34 12.74
N CYS A 64 9.92 9.14 13.42
CA CYS A 64 10.27 10.53 13.78
C CYS A 64 11.47 10.64 14.74
N ASN A 65 11.79 9.59 15.50
CA ASN A 65 12.91 9.56 16.44
C ASN A 65 14.09 8.71 15.94
N ALA A 66 14.06 8.23 14.70
CA ALA A 66 15.18 7.52 14.11
C ALA A 66 16.38 8.46 13.88
N ALA A 67 17.58 7.89 13.77
CA ALA A 67 18.78 8.65 13.44
C ALA A 67 18.67 9.30 12.05
N ASP A 68 18.03 8.59 11.12
CA ASP A 68 17.63 9.08 9.80
C ASP A 68 16.12 8.85 9.62
N PRO A 69 15.26 9.83 9.97
CA PRO A 69 13.82 9.71 9.83
C PRO A 69 13.35 9.50 8.38
N PHE A 70 14.10 10.01 7.40
CA PHE A 70 13.76 9.88 5.98
C PHE A 70 13.90 8.42 5.55
N MET A 71 15.06 7.80 5.81
CA MET A 71 15.27 6.40 5.47
C MET A 71 14.37 5.46 6.27
N ALA A 72 14.19 5.72 7.58
CA ALA A 72 13.26 4.94 8.40
C ALA A 72 11.81 5.03 7.87
N CYS A 73 11.39 6.19 7.36
CA CYS A 73 10.07 6.35 6.75
C CYS A 73 9.94 5.51 5.47
N ARG A 74 10.96 5.54 4.59
CA ARG A 74 10.97 4.77 3.34
C ARG A 74 10.94 3.26 3.55
N GLU A 75 11.76 2.74 4.46
CA GLU A 75 11.75 1.32 4.83
C GLU A 75 10.36 0.90 5.33
N LYS A 76 9.77 1.72 6.21
CA LYS A 76 8.45 1.45 6.77
C LYS A 76 7.36 1.53 5.70
N LEU A 77 7.44 2.51 4.81
CA LEU A 77 6.54 2.66 3.68
C LEU A 77 6.64 1.46 2.74
N ALA A 78 7.85 1.03 2.39
CA ALA A 78 8.07 -0.11 1.51
C ALA A 78 7.45 -1.39 2.08
N ALA A 79 7.75 -1.71 3.34
CA ALA A 79 7.16 -2.87 4.01
C ALA A 79 5.63 -2.79 4.07
N SER A 80 5.07 -1.61 4.34
CA SER A 80 3.62 -1.41 4.44
C SER A 80 2.94 -1.44 3.07
N MET A 81 3.61 -0.92 2.04
CA MET A 81 3.15 -0.94 0.65
C MET A 81 3.04 -2.36 0.12
N MET A 82 4.02 -3.22 0.42
CA MET A 82 3.96 -4.63 0.00
C MET A 82 2.79 -5.37 0.67
N LYS A 83 2.57 -5.13 1.97
CA LYS A 83 1.38 -5.66 2.67
C LYS A 83 0.08 -5.11 2.10
N PHE A 84 0.02 -3.82 1.80
CA PHE A 84 -1.15 -3.21 1.17
C PHE A 84 -1.41 -3.83 -0.21
N ALA A 85 -0.39 -3.92 -1.07
CA ALA A 85 -0.46 -4.51 -2.40
C ALA A 85 -0.97 -5.96 -2.36
N ALA A 86 -0.51 -6.74 -1.37
CA ALA A 86 -0.94 -8.12 -1.16
C ALA A 86 -2.46 -8.27 -0.96
N TYR A 87 -3.13 -7.26 -0.40
CA TYR A 87 -4.59 -7.24 -0.25
C TYR A 87 -5.30 -6.45 -1.37
N GLN A 88 -4.67 -5.39 -1.90
CA GLN A 88 -5.22 -4.55 -2.96
C GLN A 88 -5.52 -5.36 -4.22
N VAL A 89 -4.61 -6.24 -4.66
CA VAL A 89 -4.84 -7.07 -5.86
C VAL A 89 -5.98 -8.09 -5.68
N LEU A 90 -6.31 -8.42 -4.41
CA LEU A 90 -7.36 -9.38 -4.08
C LEU A 90 -8.74 -8.72 -3.88
N ILE A 91 -8.79 -7.39 -3.73
CA ILE A 91 -10.06 -6.65 -3.58
C ILE A 91 -10.52 -5.97 -4.87
N ILE A 92 -9.62 -5.76 -5.84
CA ILE A 92 -9.99 -5.19 -7.15
C ILE A 92 -11.04 -6.10 -7.79
N PRO A 93 -12.22 -5.58 -8.14
CA PRO A 93 -13.24 -6.37 -8.82
C PRO A 93 -12.78 -6.73 -10.24
N PRO A 94 -13.18 -7.89 -10.80
CA PRO A 94 -13.03 -8.15 -12.23
C PRO A 94 -14.04 -7.32 -13.05
N GLU A 95 -13.83 -7.22 -14.36
CA GLU A 95 -14.84 -6.62 -15.24
C GLU A 95 -16.16 -7.41 -15.19
N PRO A 96 -17.33 -6.74 -15.30
CA PRO A 96 -17.56 -5.34 -15.67
C PRO A 96 -17.72 -4.37 -14.47
N ASP A 97 -17.53 -4.82 -13.24
CA ASP A 97 -17.74 -4.01 -12.03
C ASP A 97 -16.78 -2.81 -11.97
N ASP A 98 -17.17 -1.71 -11.33
CA ASP A 98 -16.33 -0.51 -11.21
C ASP A 98 -15.11 -0.75 -10.30
N ASP A 99 -13.92 -0.32 -10.73
CA ASP A 99 -12.69 -0.38 -9.92
C ASP A 99 -12.39 1.00 -9.33
N PRO A 100 -12.74 1.26 -8.05
CA PRO A 100 -12.49 2.55 -7.42
C PRO A 100 -11.00 2.84 -7.21
N SER A 101 -10.12 1.84 -7.31
CA SER A 101 -8.67 2.05 -7.17
C SER A 101 -8.02 2.62 -8.42
N GLY A 102 -8.66 2.45 -9.59
CA GLY A 102 -8.13 2.80 -10.91
C GLY A 102 -6.92 1.97 -11.34
N LEU A 103 -6.59 0.88 -10.64
CA LEU A 103 -5.41 0.06 -10.92
C LEU A 103 -5.69 -1.01 -11.97
N ARG A 104 -6.94 -1.48 -12.08
CA ARG A 104 -7.31 -2.51 -13.06
C ARG A 104 -7.08 -2.01 -14.48
N GLY A 105 -6.47 -2.85 -15.30
CA GLY A 105 -6.13 -2.53 -16.69
C GLY A 105 -4.81 -1.77 -16.83
N LEU A 106 -4.19 -1.32 -15.73
CA LEU A 106 -2.78 -0.95 -15.77
C LEU A 106 -1.91 -2.20 -15.99
N PRO A 107 -0.71 -2.05 -16.58
CA PRO A 107 0.16 -3.19 -16.85
C PRO A 107 0.37 -4.08 -15.63
N GLY A 108 0.09 -5.38 -15.76
CA GLY A 108 0.27 -6.37 -14.71
C GLY A 108 -0.84 -6.45 -13.66
N ILE A 109 -1.99 -5.77 -13.82
CA ILE A 109 -3.11 -5.80 -12.85
C ILE A 109 -4.45 -6.02 -13.56
N THR A 110 -5.08 -7.17 -13.27
CA THR A 110 -6.30 -7.65 -13.96
C THR A 110 -7.58 -7.56 -13.14
N GLY A 111 -7.49 -7.65 -11.80
CA GLY A 111 -8.66 -7.81 -10.92
C GLY A 111 -9.26 -9.21 -10.88
N GLU A 112 -8.71 -10.17 -11.64
CA GLU A 112 -9.20 -11.56 -11.67
C GLU A 112 -8.92 -12.30 -10.35
N LEU A 113 -7.85 -11.90 -9.63
CA LEU A 113 -7.42 -12.57 -8.41
C LEU A 113 -8.43 -12.53 -7.27
N ARG A 114 -9.38 -11.59 -7.29
CA ARG A 114 -10.47 -11.53 -6.31
C ARG A 114 -11.24 -12.85 -6.23
N ALA A 115 -11.51 -13.49 -7.36
CA ALA A 115 -12.21 -14.78 -7.42
C ALA A 115 -11.38 -15.96 -6.87
N HIS A 116 -10.08 -15.76 -6.64
CA HIS A 116 -9.15 -16.76 -6.14
C HIS A 116 -8.73 -16.52 -4.69
N SER A 117 -9.29 -15.50 -4.03
CA SER A 117 -9.00 -15.07 -2.67
C SER A 117 -8.87 -16.23 -1.66
N ARG A 118 -9.88 -17.11 -1.59
CA ARG A 118 -9.85 -18.28 -0.71
C ARG A 118 -8.63 -19.15 -0.99
N LYS A 119 -8.41 -19.50 -2.25
CA LYS A 119 -7.33 -20.42 -2.65
C LYS A 119 -5.96 -19.83 -2.34
N ILE A 120 -5.79 -18.53 -2.56
CA ILE A 120 -4.57 -17.80 -2.26
C ILE A 120 -4.28 -17.84 -0.75
N ILE A 121 -5.28 -17.60 0.10
CA ILE A 121 -5.12 -17.70 1.57
C ILE A 121 -4.72 -19.12 2.00
N GLU A 122 -5.23 -20.16 1.33
CA GLU A 122 -4.89 -21.55 1.66
C GLU A 122 -3.44 -21.92 1.34
N ILE A 123 -2.88 -21.39 0.24
CA ILE A 123 -1.55 -21.77 -0.25
C ILE A 123 -0.44 -20.81 0.19
N ASN A 124 -0.78 -19.54 0.41
CA ASN A 124 0.18 -18.52 0.81
C ASN A 124 0.34 -18.52 2.34
N TYR A 125 1.53 -18.88 2.82
CA TYR A 125 1.81 -19.04 4.25
C TYR A 125 1.57 -17.74 5.06
N GLU A 126 1.96 -16.59 4.52
CA GLU A 126 1.82 -15.31 5.23
C GLU A 126 0.36 -14.91 5.38
N LEU A 127 -0.42 -15.00 4.30
CA LEU A 127 -1.86 -14.75 4.35
C LEU A 127 -2.59 -15.76 5.23
N ARG A 128 -2.16 -17.04 5.22
CA ARG A 128 -2.74 -18.05 6.11
C ARG A 128 -2.49 -17.72 7.57
N ALA A 129 -1.27 -17.30 7.91
CA ALA A 129 -0.91 -16.92 9.26
C ALA A 129 -1.68 -15.67 9.73
N ASP A 130 -1.88 -14.69 8.85
CA ASP A 130 -2.67 -13.48 9.13
C ASP A 130 -4.17 -13.79 9.26
N PHE A 131 -4.69 -14.76 8.51
CA PHE A 131 -6.08 -15.20 8.59
C PHE A 131 -6.41 -15.82 9.95
N GLY A 132 -5.47 -16.56 10.55
CA GLY A 132 -5.58 -17.08 11.91
C GLY A 132 -5.32 -18.58 12.02
N ASP A 133 -6.16 -19.27 12.81
CA ASP A 133 -5.96 -20.68 13.15
C ASP A 133 -5.93 -21.57 11.89
N PRO A 134 -4.84 -22.31 11.64
CA PRO A 134 -4.70 -23.15 10.46
C PRO A 134 -5.68 -24.34 10.42
N SER A 135 -6.36 -24.65 11.52
CA SER A 135 -7.42 -25.66 11.56
C SER A 135 -8.79 -25.15 11.10
N VAL A 136 -8.99 -23.84 10.98
CA VAL A 136 -10.26 -23.25 10.55
C VAL A 136 -10.34 -23.27 9.03
N GLU A 137 -11.40 -23.90 8.50
CA GLU A 137 -11.71 -23.90 7.07
C GLU A 137 -11.95 -22.47 6.58
N VAL A 138 -11.37 -22.13 5.42
CA VAL A 138 -11.56 -20.83 4.78
C VAL A 138 -12.78 -20.92 3.87
N SER A 139 -13.91 -20.34 4.28
CA SER A 139 -15.03 -20.12 3.37
C SER A 139 -14.78 -18.88 2.49
N GLU A 140 -15.44 -18.80 1.33
CA GLU A 140 -15.36 -17.60 0.46
C GLU A 140 -15.74 -16.32 1.19
N ASP A 141 -16.85 -16.34 1.95
CA ASP A 141 -17.30 -15.19 2.74
C ASP A 141 -16.28 -14.77 3.80
N SER A 142 -15.66 -15.75 4.48
CA SER A 142 -14.64 -15.48 5.50
C SER A 142 -13.34 -14.94 4.87
N ALA A 143 -12.94 -15.46 3.71
CA ALA A 143 -11.79 -14.98 2.94
C ALA A 143 -11.99 -13.54 2.52
N PHE A 144 -13.14 -13.23 1.91
CA PHE A 144 -13.42 -11.88 1.43
C PHE A 144 -13.54 -10.88 2.59
N THR A 145 -14.23 -11.25 3.69
CA THR A 145 -14.31 -10.41 4.89
C THR A 145 -12.93 -10.11 5.49
N PHE A 146 -12.06 -11.12 5.54
CA PHE A 146 -10.68 -10.97 5.99
C PHE A 146 -9.90 -10.03 5.07
N ILE A 147 -9.93 -10.25 3.76
CA ILE A 147 -9.22 -9.42 2.78
C ILE A 147 -9.71 -7.98 2.82
N GLU A 148 -11.02 -7.73 2.85
CA GLU A 148 -11.57 -6.38 2.91
C GLU A 148 -11.10 -5.64 4.16
N ARG A 149 -11.19 -6.30 5.32
CA ARG A 149 -10.73 -5.73 6.60
C ARG A 149 -9.23 -5.45 6.57
N SER A 150 -8.44 -6.38 6.06
CA SER A 150 -6.97 -6.24 5.96
C SER A 150 -6.57 -5.16 4.95
N TYR A 151 -7.26 -5.08 3.82
CA TYR A 151 -7.10 -4.04 2.81
C TYR A 151 -7.28 -2.65 3.44
N TRP A 152 -8.42 -2.39 4.09
CA TRP A 152 -8.69 -1.07 4.66
C TRP A 152 -7.72 -0.69 5.78
N ARG A 153 -7.29 -1.67 6.60
CA ARG A 153 -6.27 -1.45 7.62
C ARG A 153 -4.94 -1.03 6.99
N ASN A 154 -4.48 -1.75 5.97
CA ASN A 154 -3.20 -1.47 5.31
C ASN A 154 -3.27 -0.20 4.45
N TYR A 155 -4.41 0.09 3.82
CA TYR A 155 -4.66 1.36 3.11
C TYR A 155 -4.45 2.54 4.06
N TRP A 156 -5.12 2.52 5.21
CA TRP A 156 -4.99 3.57 6.20
C TRP A 156 -3.54 3.74 6.70
N LEU A 157 -2.80 2.63 6.87
CA LEU A 157 -1.40 2.65 7.27
C LEU A 157 -0.49 3.26 6.19
N VAL A 158 -0.60 2.81 4.95
CA VAL A 158 0.20 3.31 3.84
C VAL A 158 -0.07 4.80 3.61
N GLU A 159 -1.33 5.24 3.61
CA GLU A 159 -1.68 6.66 3.48
C GLU A 159 -1.15 7.51 4.64
N THR A 160 -1.14 6.95 5.85
CA THR A 160 -0.58 7.63 7.03
C THR A 160 0.94 7.78 6.91
N ILE A 161 1.66 6.74 6.52
CA ILE A 161 3.12 6.80 6.33
C ILE A 161 3.45 7.71 5.14
N ASN A 162 2.66 7.68 4.07
CA ASN A 162 2.80 8.59 2.94
C ASN A 162 2.66 10.06 3.37
N ALA A 163 1.73 10.37 4.28
CA ALA A 163 1.65 11.71 4.85
C ALA A 163 2.92 12.08 5.63
N VAL A 164 3.48 11.17 6.44
CA VAL A 164 4.76 11.38 7.13
C VAL A 164 5.88 11.67 6.12
N ARG A 165 5.98 10.87 5.06
CA ARG A 165 6.96 11.01 3.98
C ARG A 165 6.93 12.43 3.39
N ILE A 166 5.74 12.91 3.04
CA ILE A 166 5.56 14.26 2.49
C ILE A 166 5.99 15.34 3.50
N GLU A 167 5.63 15.20 4.77
CA GLU A 167 6.03 16.15 5.83
C GLU A 167 7.53 16.14 6.12
N LEU A 168 8.23 15.03 5.84
CA LEU A 168 9.69 14.93 5.88
C LEU A 168 10.36 15.54 4.64
N GLY A 169 9.59 16.06 3.67
CA GLY A 169 10.10 16.65 2.45
C GLY A 169 10.50 15.63 1.37
N ASP A 170 10.13 14.36 1.54
CA ASP A 170 10.40 13.30 0.57
C ASP A 170 9.32 13.26 -0.53
N PHE A 171 9.16 14.39 -1.21
CA PHE A 171 8.20 14.61 -2.28
C PHE A 171 8.87 15.47 -3.35
N PRO A 172 9.46 14.86 -4.40
CA PRO A 172 10.18 15.62 -5.42
C PRO A 172 9.24 16.53 -6.21
N GLU A 173 9.75 17.69 -6.63
CA GLU A 173 8.97 18.67 -7.40
C GLU A 173 8.49 18.13 -8.75
N GLN A 174 9.22 17.16 -9.33
CA GLN A 174 9.01 16.62 -10.68
C GLN A 174 8.07 15.41 -10.73
N GLY A 175 7.19 15.26 -9.75
CA GLY A 175 6.17 14.21 -9.73
C GLY A 175 6.39 13.21 -8.62
N ASP A 176 5.29 12.81 -7.98
CA ASP A 176 5.33 11.93 -6.82
C ASP A 176 5.53 10.46 -7.22
N TRP A 177 6.54 9.81 -6.63
CA TRP A 177 6.85 8.41 -6.87
C TRP A 177 5.93 7.44 -6.11
N PHE A 178 5.06 7.92 -5.21
CA PHE A 178 4.17 7.05 -4.43
C PHE A 178 3.16 6.26 -5.27
N GLN A 179 2.52 6.87 -6.27
CA GLN A 179 1.57 6.15 -7.15
C GLN A 179 2.28 5.15 -8.07
N PRO A 180 3.40 5.50 -8.73
CA PRO A 180 4.26 4.51 -9.41
C PRO A 180 4.66 3.35 -8.50
N PHE A 181 5.07 3.62 -7.27
CA PHE A 181 5.47 2.57 -6.32
C PHE A 181 4.29 1.66 -5.94
N LYS A 182 3.11 2.25 -5.68
CA LYS A 182 1.87 1.50 -5.41
C LYS A 182 1.51 0.56 -6.55
N HIS A 183 1.56 1.06 -7.79
CA HIS A 183 1.36 0.24 -8.98
C HIS A 183 2.40 -0.87 -9.06
N ALA A 184 3.67 -0.54 -8.83
CA ALA A 184 4.73 -1.50 -8.99
C ALA A 184 4.66 -2.66 -7.98
N ALA A 185 4.32 -2.34 -6.73
CA ALA A 185 4.04 -3.32 -5.69
C ALA A 185 2.83 -4.20 -6.06
N CYS A 186 1.73 -3.61 -6.54
CA CYS A 186 0.54 -4.37 -6.94
C CYS A 186 0.84 -5.31 -8.12
N ALA A 187 1.51 -4.84 -9.18
CA ALA A 187 1.89 -5.69 -10.30
C ALA A 187 2.83 -6.84 -9.89
N THR A 188 3.74 -6.58 -8.93
CA THR A 188 4.60 -7.62 -8.35
C THR A 188 3.79 -8.68 -7.62
N LEU A 189 2.86 -8.28 -6.75
CA LEU A 189 2.03 -9.21 -5.98
C LEU A 189 1.05 -9.98 -6.87
N GLU A 190 0.48 -9.34 -7.88
CA GLU A 190 -0.34 -10.01 -8.88
C GLU A 190 0.46 -11.12 -9.57
N ALA A 191 1.68 -10.83 -10.04
CA ALA A 191 2.52 -11.82 -10.71
C ALA A 191 2.88 -13.00 -9.78
N ILE A 192 3.15 -12.73 -8.49
CA ILE A 192 3.42 -13.76 -7.48
C ILE A 192 2.21 -14.68 -7.30
N TYR A 193 1.02 -14.13 -7.03
CA TYR A 193 -0.18 -14.95 -6.81
C TYR A 193 -0.61 -15.71 -8.06
N ARG A 194 -0.51 -15.10 -9.25
CA ARG A 194 -0.82 -15.80 -10.50
C ARG A 194 0.10 -17.01 -10.69
N ARG A 195 1.39 -16.88 -10.38
CA ARG A 195 2.35 -18.01 -10.39
C ARG A 195 1.99 -19.08 -9.37
N GLU A 196 1.61 -18.70 -8.14
CA GLU A 196 1.20 -19.66 -7.10
C GLU A 196 -0.07 -20.45 -7.46
N LEU A 197 -0.91 -19.88 -8.33
CA LEU A 197 -2.15 -20.49 -8.82
C LEU A 197 -2.02 -21.16 -10.20
N ASP A 198 -0.82 -21.18 -10.80
CA ASP A 198 -0.60 -21.61 -12.18
C ASP A 198 -1.47 -20.86 -13.22
N LEU A 199 -1.77 -19.59 -12.98
CA LEU A 199 -2.49 -18.72 -13.91
C LEU A 199 -1.54 -18.09 -14.94
N PRO A 200 -2.01 -17.80 -16.18
CA PRO A 200 -1.24 -17.05 -17.16
C PRO A 200 -0.80 -15.70 -16.60
N THR A 201 0.36 -15.18 -17.02
CA THR A 201 0.82 -13.86 -16.58
C THR A 201 -0.17 -12.73 -16.94
N ALA A 202 -0.20 -11.68 -16.14
CA ALA A 202 -0.97 -10.46 -16.41
C ALA A 202 -0.29 -9.50 -17.40
N PHE A 203 0.97 -9.78 -17.77
CA PHE A 203 1.70 -9.04 -18.79
C PHE A 203 1.59 -9.72 -20.15
N PRO A 204 1.71 -8.98 -21.26
CA PRO A 204 1.93 -9.57 -22.58
C PRO A 204 3.14 -10.52 -22.55
N GLU A 205 3.06 -11.65 -23.25
CA GLU A 205 4.05 -12.72 -23.19
C GLU A 205 5.47 -12.22 -23.51
N GLU A 206 5.59 -11.33 -24.51
CA GLU A 206 6.84 -10.74 -24.95
C GLU A 206 7.45 -9.72 -23.97
N GLN A 207 6.68 -9.28 -22.97
CA GLN A 207 7.10 -8.31 -21.94
C GLN A 207 7.25 -8.95 -20.56
N ALA A 208 6.60 -10.09 -20.33
CA ALA A 208 6.44 -10.68 -19.01
C ALA A 208 7.77 -10.95 -18.28
N ALA A 209 8.77 -11.48 -18.99
CA ALA A 209 10.08 -11.76 -18.39
C ALA A 209 10.79 -10.48 -17.91
N ALA A 210 10.75 -9.43 -18.73
CA ALA A 210 11.38 -8.15 -18.38
C ALA A 210 10.62 -7.46 -17.25
N ALA A 211 9.28 -7.46 -17.31
CA ALA A 211 8.42 -6.86 -16.30
C ALA A 211 8.56 -7.55 -14.93
N ASN A 212 8.55 -8.88 -14.87
CA ASN A 212 8.69 -9.63 -13.62
C ASN A 212 10.03 -9.38 -12.89
N ILE A 213 11.05 -8.92 -13.62
CA ILE A 213 12.33 -8.50 -13.03
C ILE A 213 12.29 -7.02 -12.65
N ALA A 214 11.70 -6.17 -13.49
CA ALA A 214 11.71 -4.73 -13.31
C ALA A 214 10.87 -4.27 -12.12
N TYR A 215 9.65 -4.77 -12.01
CA TYR A 215 8.68 -4.31 -11.03
C TYR A 215 9.11 -4.45 -9.56
N PRO A 216 9.68 -5.60 -9.12
CA PRO A 216 10.20 -5.73 -7.76
C PRO A 216 11.34 -4.75 -7.42
N LEU A 217 12.19 -4.41 -8.41
CA LEU A 217 13.36 -3.54 -8.24
C LEU A 217 12.98 -2.13 -7.77
N PHE A 218 11.75 -1.67 -8.03
CA PHE A 218 11.28 -0.37 -7.53
C PHE A 218 11.40 -0.30 -6.00
N THR A 219 11.07 -1.40 -5.30
CA THR A 219 11.17 -1.49 -3.84
C THR A 219 12.62 -1.29 -3.38
N ASP A 220 13.57 -1.91 -4.07
CA ASP A 220 14.99 -1.80 -3.75
C ASP A 220 15.50 -0.37 -3.94
N ILE A 221 15.07 0.32 -5.01
CA ILE A 221 15.42 1.73 -5.27
C ILE A 221 14.87 2.64 -4.17
N VAL A 222 13.62 2.42 -3.73
CA VAL A 222 13.02 3.18 -2.61
C VAL A 222 13.84 2.99 -1.34
N ILE A 223 14.17 1.74 -0.98
CA ILE A 223 14.95 1.40 0.23
C ILE A 223 16.41 1.85 0.12
N ALA A 224 16.97 1.94 -1.08
CA ALA A 224 18.32 2.47 -1.31
C ALA A 224 18.42 3.99 -1.06
N GLY A 225 17.30 4.69 -0.95
CA GLY A 225 17.29 6.11 -0.63
C GLY A 225 17.42 7.03 -1.84
N ASP A 226 17.10 6.55 -3.06
CA ASP A 226 17.22 7.38 -4.26
C ASP A 226 16.34 8.64 -4.19
N LYS A 227 16.83 9.79 -4.69
CA LYS A 227 16.10 11.05 -4.59
C LYS A 227 14.78 11.04 -5.37
N ASN A 228 14.73 10.37 -6.51
CA ASN A 228 13.55 10.23 -7.35
C ASN A 228 13.40 8.77 -7.83
N PRO A 229 12.87 7.87 -6.98
CA PRO A 229 12.78 6.45 -7.28
C PRO A 229 12.07 6.11 -8.60
N ASP A 230 11.05 6.87 -9.01
CA ASP A 230 10.35 6.62 -10.28
C ASP A 230 11.25 6.95 -11.49
N GLU A 231 12.00 8.04 -11.44
CA GLU A 231 12.91 8.43 -12.51
C GLU A 231 14.08 7.46 -12.64
N GLU A 232 14.72 7.10 -11.51
CA GLU A 232 15.81 6.13 -11.48
C GLU A 232 15.35 4.76 -12.02
N TRP A 233 14.17 4.30 -11.60
CA TRP A 233 13.62 3.03 -12.08
C TRP A 233 13.33 3.05 -13.59
N ARG A 234 12.79 4.16 -14.12
CA ARG A 234 12.54 4.33 -15.55
C ARG A 234 13.83 4.40 -16.34
N ASP A 235 14.84 5.14 -15.87
CA ASP A 235 16.13 5.25 -16.56
C ASP A 235 16.85 3.90 -16.62
N TYR A 236 16.84 3.15 -15.51
CA TYR A 236 17.45 1.82 -15.43
C TYR A 236 16.83 0.81 -16.42
N HIS A 237 15.57 1.00 -16.79
CA HIS A 237 14.83 0.12 -17.70
C HIS A 237 14.51 0.73 -19.07
N LYS A 238 15.05 1.90 -19.42
CA LYS A 238 14.72 2.61 -20.68
C LYS A 238 14.99 1.80 -21.96
N ASP A 239 15.98 0.92 -21.92
CA ASP A 239 16.37 0.06 -23.05
C ASP A 239 15.67 -1.32 -23.01
N ARG A 240 14.75 -1.54 -22.07
CA ARG A 240 14.01 -2.79 -21.91
C ARG A 240 12.56 -2.61 -22.35
N ASN A 241 11.97 -3.69 -22.86
CA ASN A 241 10.56 -3.74 -23.21
C ASN A 241 9.69 -3.96 -21.96
N VAL A 242 9.69 -2.99 -21.04
CA VAL A 242 8.88 -3.01 -19.82
C VAL A 242 7.75 -2.00 -19.98
N PRO A 243 6.47 -2.41 -19.81
CA PRO A 243 5.37 -1.48 -19.88
C PRO A 243 5.34 -0.62 -18.63
N PHE A 244 5.19 0.70 -18.78
CA PHE A 244 5.09 1.62 -17.66
C PHE A 244 3.82 2.47 -17.77
N PRO A 245 2.97 2.51 -16.74
CA PRO A 245 1.94 3.55 -16.69
C PRO A 245 2.57 4.93 -16.44
N PHE A 246 1.89 5.96 -16.95
CA PHE A 246 2.23 7.34 -16.68
C PHE A 246 1.25 7.89 -15.64
N PHE A 247 1.78 8.35 -14.50
CA PHE A 247 0.98 8.97 -13.44
C PHE A 247 1.19 10.49 -13.50
N LEU A 248 0.13 11.24 -13.78
CA LEU A 248 0.19 12.70 -13.73
C LEU A 248 0.34 13.16 -12.27
N SER A 249 1.21 14.14 -12.05
CA SER A 249 1.34 14.87 -10.79
C SER A 249 0.02 15.60 -10.49
N GLY A 250 -0.85 14.99 -9.68
CA GLY A 250 -2.18 15.54 -9.36
C GLY A 250 -3.29 14.53 -9.07
N GLY A 251 -3.01 13.23 -9.16
CA GLY A 251 -4.01 12.17 -8.96
C GLY A 251 -4.57 11.66 -10.27
N PHE A 252 -5.16 10.45 -10.23
CA PHE A 252 -5.82 9.83 -11.38
C PHE A 252 -6.80 10.81 -12.00
N ASN A 253 -6.46 11.33 -13.18
CA ASN A 253 -7.40 12.10 -13.98
C ASN A 253 -8.50 11.13 -14.40
N GLU A 254 -9.73 11.38 -13.94
CA GLU A 254 -10.93 10.70 -14.41
C GLU A 254 -10.93 10.69 -15.95
N LYS A 255 -10.81 9.50 -16.53
CA LYS A 255 -11.20 9.17 -17.90
C LYS A 255 -10.52 10.00 -19.02
N THR A 256 -9.27 9.68 -19.34
CA THR A 256 -8.88 9.68 -20.76
C THR A 256 -9.53 8.47 -21.43
N ASN A 257 -10.78 8.64 -21.85
CA ASN A 257 -11.42 7.77 -22.84
C ASN A 257 -10.46 7.64 -24.04
N HIS A 258 -9.83 6.48 -24.18
CA HIS A 258 -9.30 6.06 -25.47
C HIS A 258 -10.50 5.82 -26.40
N GLN A 259 -10.99 6.89 -27.01
CA GLN A 259 -11.55 6.78 -28.35
C GLN A 259 -10.39 6.42 -29.28
N SER A 260 -10.36 5.17 -29.72
CA SER A 260 -9.55 4.74 -30.86
C SER A 260 -10.35 3.70 -31.63
N ARG A 261 -11.08 4.25 -32.60
CA ARG A 261 -11.55 3.73 -33.90
C ARG A 261 -11.62 2.22 -34.12
#